data_AF-K1TP78-F1
#
_entry.id   AF-K1TP78-F1
#
_cell.length_a   1.000
_cell.length_b   1.000
_cell.length_c   1.000
_cell.angle_alpha   90.00
_cell.angle_beta   90.00
_cell.angle_gamma   90.00
#
_symmetry.space_group_name_H-M   'P 1'
#
loop_
_entity.id
_entity.type
_entity.pdbx_description
1 polymer ?
#
loop_
_entity_poly.entity_id
_entity_poly.type
_entity_poly.pdbx_seq_one_letter_code
_entity_poly.pdbx_strand_id
1 'polypeptide(L)' 'STDLRGGASLVLAGLQAKGITKVNNIEYILRGYENFDKKLNKLGANIQIEEGE' A
#
# COMPACT_ATOMS: atom_id res chain seq x y z
N SER A 1 -9.03 -3.47 2.44
CA SER A 1 -9.54 -2.44 3.38
C SER A 1 -10.61 -1.66 2.64
N THR A 2 -11.80 -1.48 3.21
CA THR A 2 -12.88 -0.64 2.63
C THR A 2 -12.65 0.86 2.82
N ASP A 3 -11.57 1.24 3.51
CA ASP A 3 -11.35 2.58 4.01
C ASP A 3 -10.02 3.16 3.52
N LEU A 4 -10.05 4.45 3.14
CA LEU A 4 -8.91 5.22 2.61
C LEU A 4 -7.70 5.19 3.57
N ARG A 5 -7.90 5.61 4.81
CA ARG A 5 -6.80 5.77 5.79
C ARG A 5 -6.39 4.44 6.41
N GLY A 6 -7.35 3.56 6.70
CA GLY A 6 -7.07 2.23 7.25
C GLY A 6 -6.23 1.38 6.29
N GLY A 7 -6.49 1.49 4.98
CA GLY A 7 -5.68 0.82 3.97
C GLY A 7 -4.23 1.30 3.97
N ALA A 8 -4.00 2.62 4.04
CA ALA A 8 -2.65 3.18 4.10
C ALA A 8 -1.92 2.73 5.38
N SER A 9 -2.60 2.69 6.53
CA SER A 9 -2.03 2.18 7.78
C SER A 9 -1.61 0.71 7.68
N LEU A 10 -2.39 -0.12 6.99
CA LEU A 10 -2.05 -1.54 6.79
C LEU A 10 -0.81 -1.72 5.91
N VAL A 11 -0.63 -0.88 4.88
CA VAL A 11 0.58 -0.89 4.05
C VAL A 11 1.81 -0.56 4.90
N LEU A 12 1.72 0.46 5.75
CA LEU A 12 2.81 0.81 6.66
C LEU A 12 3.14 -0.31 7.65
N ALA A 13 2.12 -1.00 8.19
CA ALA A 13 2.34 -2.17 9.03
C ALA A 13 3.02 -3.31 8.25
N GLY A 14 2.62 -3.53 7.00
CA GLY A 14 3.21 -4.52 6.10
C GLY A 14 4.69 -4.26 5.77
N LEU A 15 5.10 -2.99 5.71
CA LEU A 15 6.51 -2.61 5.53
C LEU A 15 7.41 -2.99 6.70
N GLN A 16 6.87 -3.02 7.92
CA GLN A 16 7.60 -3.46 9.11
C GLN A 16 7.52 -4.98 9.32
N ALA A 17 6.49 -5.63 8.77
CA ALA A 17 6.27 -7.06 8.93
C ALA A 17 7.40 -7.88 8.28
N LYS A 18 7.67 -9.06 8.84
CA LYS A 18 8.61 -10.01 8.23
C LYS A 18 7.92 -10.76 7.09
N GLY A 19 8.59 -10.85 5.94
CA GLY A 19 8.09 -11.57 4.76
C GLY A 19 7.35 -10.66 3.78
N ILE A 20 6.37 -11.23 3.06
CA ILE A 20 5.60 -10.53 2.03
C ILE A 20 4.19 -10.27 2.56
N THR A 21 3.78 -9.00 2.58
CA THR A 21 2.41 -8.60 2.89
C THR A 21 1.66 -8.28 1.61
N LYS A 22 0.50 -8.91 1.39
CA LYS A 22 -0.42 -8.58 0.30
C LYS A 22 -1.60 -7.79 0.85
N VAL A 23 -1.86 -6.61 0.28
CA VAL A 23 -2.99 -5.74 0.64
C VAL A 23 -3.94 -5.65 -0.54
N ASN A 24 -5.16 -6.15 -0.35
CA ASN A 24 -6.21 -6.11 -1.38
C ASN A 24 -7.02 -4.80 -1.28
N ASN A 25 -7.70 -4.48 -2.39
CA ASN A 25 -8.54 -3.30 -2.56
C ASN A 25 -7.78 -1.98 -2.45
N ILE A 26 -6.67 -1.85 -3.19
CA ILE A 26 -5.81 -0.66 -3.21
C ILE A 26 -6.54 0.58 -3.76
N GLU A 27 -7.62 0.40 -4.54
CA GLU A 27 -8.42 1.46 -5.13
C GLU A 27 -8.99 2.43 -4.09
N TYR A 28 -9.27 1.97 -2.86
CA TYR A 28 -9.72 2.87 -1.79
C TYR A 28 -8.60 3.79 -1.28
N ILE A 29 -7.35 3.31 -1.29
CA ILE A 29 -6.18 4.10 -0.89
C ILE A 29 -5.86 5.14 -1.96
N LEU A 30 -5.89 4.74 -3.24
CA LEU A 30 -5.54 5.60 -4.36
C LEU A 30 -6.46 6.82 -4.52
N ARG A 31 -7.69 6.79 -3.97
CA ARG A 31 -8.62 7.94 -3.95
C ARG A 31 -8.09 9.16 -3.18
N GLY A 32 -7.20 8.96 -2.21
CA GLY A 32 -6.64 10.05 -1.40
C GLY A 32 -5.12 10.07 -1.32
N TYR A 33 -4.44 9.11 -1.93
CA TYR A 33 -2.99 9.04 -1.98
C TYR A 33 -2.51 8.90 -3.42
N GLU A 34 -2.16 10.03 -4.02
CA GLU A 34 -1.63 10.06 -5.38
C GLU A 34 -0.20 9.51 -5.43
N ASN A 35 0.09 8.62 -6.39
CA ASN A 35 1.41 8.01 -6.61
C ASN A 35 1.98 7.39 -5.30
N PHE A 36 1.13 6.72 -4.53
CA PHE A 36 1.43 6.23 -3.18
C PHE A 36 2.64 5.28 -3.15
N ASP A 37 2.67 4.32 -4.06
CA ASP A 37 3.77 3.38 -4.27
C ASP A 37 5.08 4.07 -4.61
N LYS A 38 5.06 4.99 -5.57
CA LYS A 38 6.26 5.72 -5.99
C LYS A 38 6.82 6.58 -4.87
N LYS A 39 5.96 7.22 -4.08
CA LYS A 39 6.38 8.06 -2.95
C LYS A 39 7.03 7.22 -1.85
N LEU A 40 6.44 6.07 -1.51
CA LEU A 40 7.02 5.16 -0.52
C LEU A 40 8.32 4.52 -1.01
N ASN A 41 8.38 4.11 -2.28
CA ASN A 41 9.61 3.56 -2.86
C ASN A 41 10.74 4.59 -2.91
N LYS A 42 10.43 5.87 -3.18
CA LYS A 42 11.42 6.98 -3.06
C LYS A 42 11.97 7.15 -1.65
N LEU A 43 11.23 6.74 -0.63
CA LEU A 43 11.66 6.75 0.77
C LEU A 43 12.36 5.43 1.18
N GLY A 44 12.57 4.50 0.25
CA GLY A 44 13.27 3.23 0.48
C GLY A 44 12.35 2.05 0.82
N ALA A 45 11.04 2.20 0.70
CA ALA A 45 10.13 1.07 0.79
C ALA A 45 10.30 0.13 -0.42
N ASN A 46 10.01 -1.15 -0.25
CA ASN A 46 9.93 -2.12 -1.35
C ASN A 46 8.48 -2.52 -1.55
N ILE A 47 7.75 -1.76 -2.36
CA ILE A 47 6.33 -2.03 -2.66
C ILE A 47 6.08 -2.00 -4.15
N GLN A 48 5.13 -2.82 -4.59
CA GLN A 48 4.62 -2.82 -5.96
C GLN A 48 3.10 -2.97 -5.94
N ILE A 49 2.44 -2.30 -6.86
CA ILE A 49 1.02 -2.50 -7.14
C ILE A 49 0.95 -3.57 -8.22
N GLU A 50 0.30 -4.68 -7.91
CA GLU A 50 -0.01 -5.74 -8.88
C GLU A 50 -1.51 -5.66 -9.21
N GLU A 51 -1.85 -5.85 -10.50
CA GLU A 51 -3.23 -6.13 -10.88
C GLU A 51 -3.56 -7.56 -10.40
N GLY A 52 -4.53 -7.67 -9.50
CA GLY A 52 -5.10 -8.96 -9.13
C GLY A 52 -6.10 -9.41 -10.20
N GLU A 53 -6.19 -10.72 -10.41
CA GLU A 53 -7.28 -11.34 -11.18
C GLU A 53 -8.66 -11.08 -10.55
#